data_AF-A0A4Q2XXG6-F1
#
_entry.id   AF-A0A4Q2XXG6-F1
#
_cell.length_a   1.000
_cell.length_b   1.000
_cell.length_c   1.000
_cell.angle_alpha   90.00
_cell.angle_beta   90.00
_cell.angle_gamma   90.00
#
_symmetry.space_group_name_H-M   'P 1'
#
loop_
_entity.id
_entity.type
_entity.pdbx_description
1 polymer ?
#
loop_
_entity_poly.entity_id
_entity_poly.type
_entity_poly.pdbx_seq_one_letter_code
_entity_poly.pdbx_strand_id
1 'polypeptide(L)'
;MTVSFAKGTTEAQATAVASEFATATQAIQGCGDVARVAAAQNAEVADRENLVIKDMPAAIQNLLLPLQIGQVTRPFGSIEDSVSVLVLCGRDEPTMANVPSEEQLKDTISEQRTNVRAQRMLSGALEDIDLSPEQRSDVLERLRVKAKADVQTIPAAATLLLDKSMLPTNNKELSVDGVLLLAKMGEEIDTSDPGAAHQKVLDGQRMELETILQCYDGILTPAQMGQYQAALIEQRNLMDRMPRPTGDFEDPEGPPPSPQPKGPEVIQNEEYNPPPEE
;
A
#
# COMPACT_ATOMS: atom_id res chain seq x y z
N MET A 1 27.98 -18.51 24.16
CA MET A 1 28.54 -19.10 25.40
C MET A 1 27.53 -18.98 26.51
N THR A 2 27.41 -19.99 27.36
CA THR A 2 26.33 -20.10 28.34
C THR A 2 26.87 -20.60 29.68
N VAL A 3 26.45 -19.98 30.77
CA VAL A 3 26.68 -20.44 32.13
C VAL A 3 25.34 -20.92 32.69
N SER A 4 25.29 -22.17 33.12
CA SER A 4 24.11 -22.77 33.77
C SER A 4 24.22 -22.66 35.29
N PHE A 5 23.08 -22.43 35.94
CA PHE A 5 23.03 -22.38 37.41
C PHE A 5 22.58 -23.72 37.98
N ALA A 6 23.12 -24.07 39.15
CA ALA A 6 22.67 -25.27 39.85
C ALA A 6 21.28 -25.05 40.46
N LYS A 7 20.45 -26.12 40.51
CA LYS A 7 19.14 -26.07 41.14
C LYS A 7 19.27 -25.69 42.62
N GLY A 8 18.69 -24.55 43.01
CA GLY A 8 18.76 -24.02 44.37
C GLY A 8 19.75 -22.86 44.57
N THR A 9 20.38 -22.35 43.51
CA THR A 9 21.16 -21.10 43.55
C THR A 9 20.25 -19.93 43.94
N THR A 10 20.67 -19.09 44.89
CA THR A 10 19.87 -17.93 45.29
C THR A 10 19.96 -16.82 44.24
N GLU A 11 18.93 -15.98 44.12
CA GLU A 11 18.90 -14.86 43.17
C GLU A 11 20.12 -13.93 43.35
N ALA A 12 20.54 -13.69 44.59
CA ALA A 12 21.72 -12.90 44.91
C ALA A 12 23.03 -13.52 44.38
N GLN A 13 23.18 -14.84 44.48
CA GLN A 13 24.34 -15.57 43.95
C GLN A 13 24.34 -15.58 42.43
N ALA A 14 23.19 -15.87 41.81
CA ALA A 14 23.08 -15.90 40.36
C ALA A 14 23.28 -14.51 39.73
N THR A 15 22.84 -13.44 40.40
CA THR A 15 23.11 -12.05 39.96
C THR A 15 24.59 -11.70 40.05
N ALA A 16 25.29 -12.13 41.11
CA ALA A 16 26.73 -11.92 41.24
C ALA A 16 27.50 -12.62 40.11
N VAL A 17 27.19 -13.90 39.86
CA VAL A 17 27.80 -14.67 38.77
C VAL A 17 27.48 -14.06 37.40
N ALA A 18 26.24 -13.63 37.17
CA ALA A 18 25.85 -13.00 35.91
C ALA A 18 26.57 -11.66 35.67
N SER A 19 26.80 -10.86 36.72
CA SER A 19 27.54 -9.60 36.66
C SER A 19 29.04 -9.83 36.38
N GLU A 20 29.64 -10.81 37.05
CA GLU A 20 31.03 -11.22 36.80
C GLU A 20 31.19 -11.75 35.37
N PHE A 21 30.25 -12.58 34.92
CA PHE A 21 30.22 -13.09 33.55
C PHE A 21 30.06 -11.96 32.53
N ALA A 22 29.19 -10.98 32.79
CA ALA A 22 29.02 -9.79 31.95
C ALA A 22 30.32 -8.98 31.85
N THR A 23 31.03 -8.82 32.96
CA THR A 23 32.29 -8.07 33.01
C THR A 23 33.41 -8.82 32.28
N ALA A 24 33.51 -10.13 32.48
CA ALA A 24 34.50 -10.97 31.82
C ALA A 24 34.29 -11.04 30.30
N THR A 25 33.04 -11.07 29.86
CA THR A 25 32.68 -11.13 28.43
C THR A 25 32.92 -9.82 27.69
N GLN A 26 32.88 -8.67 28.38
CA GLN A 26 33.29 -7.38 27.78
C GLN A 26 34.78 -7.31 27.42
N ALA A 27 35.62 -8.15 28.05
CA ALA A 27 37.04 -8.22 27.74
C ALA A 27 37.36 -9.04 26.47
N ILE A 28 36.35 -9.67 25.85
CA ILE A 28 36.51 -10.42 24.61
C ILE A 28 36.75 -9.43 23.46
N GLN A 29 37.95 -9.45 22.87
CA GLN A 29 38.30 -8.63 21.71
C GLN A 29 38.33 -9.48 20.45
N GLY A 30 37.18 -10.03 20.10
CA GLY A 30 37.00 -10.89 18.93
C GLY A 30 36.91 -12.39 19.26
N CYS A 31 36.55 -13.17 18.24
CA CYS A 31 36.15 -14.56 18.44
C CYS A 31 37.28 -15.52 18.83
N GLY A 32 38.54 -15.12 18.64
CA GLY A 32 39.69 -15.88 19.14
C GLY A 32 39.76 -15.95 20.67
N ASP A 33 39.20 -14.97 21.37
CA ASP A 33 39.21 -14.91 22.84
C ASP A 33 38.08 -15.70 23.50
N VAL A 34 37.05 -16.08 22.73
CA VAL A 34 35.82 -16.72 23.24
C VAL A 34 36.13 -18.00 24.01
N ALA A 35 36.95 -18.88 23.45
CA ALA A 35 37.30 -20.16 24.09
C ALA A 35 38.08 -19.95 25.40
N ARG A 36 39.00 -18.97 25.41
CA ARG A 36 39.83 -18.64 26.59
C ARG A 36 38.99 -18.07 27.72
N VAL A 37 38.13 -17.09 27.43
CA VAL A 37 37.26 -16.45 28.42
C VAL A 37 36.19 -17.43 28.92
N ALA A 38 35.62 -18.25 28.04
CA ALA A 38 34.65 -19.26 28.45
C ALA A 38 35.26 -20.30 29.39
N ALA A 39 36.48 -20.78 29.10
CA ALA A 39 37.19 -21.71 29.98
C ALA A 39 37.46 -21.11 31.37
N ALA A 40 37.80 -19.82 31.44
CA ALA A 40 38.01 -19.12 32.72
C ALA A 40 36.73 -19.00 33.56
N GLN A 41 35.56 -18.95 32.90
CA GLN A 41 34.25 -18.78 33.53
C GLN A 41 33.45 -20.08 33.66
N ASN A 42 34.07 -21.24 33.36
CA ASN A 42 33.38 -22.53 33.26
C ASN A 42 32.11 -22.49 32.38
N ALA A 43 32.13 -21.67 31.33
CA ALA A 43 31.01 -21.49 30.41
C ALA A 43 31.08 -22.48 29.24
N GLU A 44 29.93 -22.97 28.80
CA GLU A 44 29.80 -23.81 27.62
C GLU A 44 29.85 -22.96 26.35
N VAL A 45 30.66 -23.35 25.37
CA VAL A 45 30.76 -22.67 24.07
C VAL A 45 30.05 -23.52 23.02
N ALA A 46 28.96 -22.99 22.48
CA ALA A 46 28.30 -23.54 21.30
C ALA A 46 28.69 -22.68 20.09
N ASP A 47 29.45 -23.25 19.16
CA ASP A 47 29.75 -22.62 17.88
C ASP A 47 28.62 -22.90 16.89
N ARG A 48 28.09 -21.84 16.26
CA ARG A 48 26.95 -21.94 15.34
C ARG A 48 27.19 -21.04 14.14
N GLU A 49 27.60 -21.67 13.05
CA GLU A 49 27.73 -21.06 11.74
C GLU A 49 26.38 -21.08 10.99
N ASN A 50 26.21 -20.16 10.03
CA ASN A 50 25.06 -20.12 9.11
C ASN A 50 23.67 -19.85 9.75
N LEU A 51 23.61 -19.10 10.86
CA LEU A 51 22.33 -18.68 11.44
C LEU A 51 21.71 -17.53 10.64
N VAL A 52 20.45 -17.71 10.21
CA VAL A 52 19.71 -16.65 9.53
C VAL A 52 19.01 -15.77 10.57
N ILE A 53 19.36 -14.47 10.61
CA ILE A 53 18.82 -13.52 11.59
C ILE A 53 17.29 -13.45 11.56
N LYS A 54 16.68 -13.58 10.37
CA LYS A 54 15.23 -13.50 10.18
C LYS A 54 14.46 -14.61 10.94
N ASP A 55 15.09 -15.75 11.18
CA ASP A 55 14.46 -16.91 11.81
C ASP A 55 14.61 -16.86 13.34
N MET A 56 15.36 -15.89 13.88
CA MET A 56 15.54 -15.70 15.31
C MET A 56 14.37 -14.93 15.93
N PRO A 57 14.10 -15.07 17.25
CA PRO A 57 13.11 -14.24 17.94
C PRO A 57 13.45 -12.74 17.87
N ALA A 58 12.44 -11.88 17.72
CA ALA A 58 12.62 -10.43 17.57
C ALA A 58 13.48 -9.79 18.69
N ALA A 59 13.37 -10.28 19.92
CA ALA A 59 14.17 -9.81 21.04
C ALA A 59 15.68 -10.02 20.82
N ILE A 60 16.08 -11.17 20.26
CA ILE A 60 17.48 -11.49 19.97
C ILE A 60 17.96 -10.76 18.72
N GLN A 61 17.10 -10.61 17.71
CA GLN A 61 17.43 -9.82 16.51
C GLN A 61 17.86 -8.40 16.88
N ASN A 62 17.10 -7.74 17.76
CA ASN A 62 17.40 -6.37 18.22
C ASN A 62 18.70 -6.26 19.01
N LEU A 63 19.18 -7.36 19.62
CA LEU A 63 20.46 -7.40 20.33
C LEU A 63 21.64 -7.63 19.38
N LEU A 64 21.44 -8.35 18.28
CA LEU A 64 22.51 -8.71 17.33
C LEU A 64 22.71 -7.69 16.20
N LEU A 65 21.62 -7.10 15.69
CA LEU A 65 21.64 -6.13 14.58
C LEU A 65 22.61 -4.94 14.81
N PRO A 66 22.67 -4.31 16.00
CA PRO A 66 23.58 -3.17 16.21
C PRO A 66 25.04 -3.58 16.43
N LEU A 67 25.35 -4.87 16.60
CA LEU A 67 26.71 -5.32 16.91
C LEU A 67 27.60 -5.33 15.68
N GLN A 68 28.85 -4.95 15.90
CA GLN A 68 29.94 -5.13 14.94
C GLN A 68 30.59 -6.51 15.12
N ILE A 69 31.26 -6.99 14.07
CA ILE A 69 32.01 -8.25 14.12
C ILE A 69 33.08 -8.15 15.22
N GLY A 70 33.13 -9.16 16.08
CA GLY A 70 33.97 -9.22 17.27
C GLY A 70 33.35 -8.64 18.54
N GLN A 71 32.16 -8.02 18.46
CA GLN A 71 31.43 -7.54 19.62
C GLN A 71 30.54 -8.60 20.25
N VAL A 72 30.14 -8.32 21.47
CA VAL A 72 29.45 -9.23 22.38
C VAL A 72 28.08 -8.66 22.75
N THR A 73 27.03 -9.48 22.77
CA THR A 73 25.70 -9.06 23.24
C THR A 73 25.69 -8.81 24.75
N ARG A 74 24.72 -8.03 25.22
CA ARG A 74 24.36 -8.07 26.65
C ARG A 74 23.96 -9.50 27.04
N PRO A 75 24.25 -9.95 28.28
CA PRO A 75 23.80 -11.24 28.75
C PRO A 75 22.28 -11.31 28.74
N PHE A 76 21.74 -12.44 28.29
CA PHE A 76 20.31 -12.72 28.25
C PHE A 76 20.06 -14.14 28.74
N GLY A 77 18.89 -14.37 29.33
CA GLY A 77 18.54 -15.65 29.94
C GLY A 77 17.70 -15.46 31.19
N SER A 78 17.55 -16.53 31.96
CA SER A 78 16.87 -16.51 33.25
C SER A 78 17.89 -16.73 34.36
N ILE A 79 17.77 -15.98 35.45
CA ILE A 79 18.59 -16.10 36.66
C ILE A 79 18.41 -17.48 37.32
N GLU A 80 17.31 -18.17 37.02
CA GLU A 80 16.95 -19.48 37.57
C GLU A 80 17.58 -20.66 36.80
N ASP A 81 17.81 -20.49 35.50
CA ASP A 81 18.23 -21.58 34.60
C ASP A 81 19.64 -21.37 34.05
N SER A 82 19.84 -20.30 33.27
CA SER A 82 21.10 -20.02 32.60
C SER A 82 21.19 -18.59 32.08
N VAL A 83 22.40 -18.07 32.01
CA VAL A 83 22.73 -16.81 31.35
C VAL A 83 23.62 -17.09 30.15
N SER A 84 23.20 -16.57 29.01
CA SER A 84 23.86 -16.74 27.72
C SER A 84 24.32 -15.40 27.15
N VAL A 85 25.44 -15.45 26.45
CA VAL A 85 26.02 -14.33 25.71
C VAL A 85 26.39 -14.82 24.31
N LEU A 86 26.05 -14.02 23.30
CA LEU A 86 26.41 -14.27 21.91
C LEU A 86 27.55 -13.34 21.51
N VAL A 87 28.48 -13.87 20.72
CA VAL A 87 29.59 -13.12 20.14
C VAL A 87 29.45 -13.20 18.64
N LEU A 88 29.46 -12.05 17.97
CA LEU A 88 29.30 -12.00 16.51
C LEU A 88 30.65 -12.24 15.83
N CYS A 89 30.88 -13.43 15.29
CA CYS A 89 32.17 -13.79 14.68
C CYS A 89 32.30 -13.48 13.20
N GLY A 90 31.17 -13.49 12.49
CA GLY A 90 31.08 -13.15 11.09
C GLY A 90 29.66 -12.70 10.79
N ARG A 91 29.53 -11.84 9.78
CA ARG A 91 28.23 -11.43 9.26
C ARG A 91 28.30 -11.45 7.75
N ASP A 92 27.60 -12.41 7.17
CA ASP A 92 27.39 -12.46 5.73
C ASP A 92 26.18 -11.59 5.40
N GLU A 93 26.45 -10.47 4.76
CA GLU A 93 25.39 -9.65 4.18
C GLU A 93 24.99 -10.29 2.85
N PRO A 94 23.69 -10.59 2.62
CA PRO A 94 23.27 -11.09 1.33
C PRO A 94 23.60 -10.02 0.29
N THR A 95 24.47 -10.36 -0.66
CA THR A 95 24.69 -9.56 -1.86
C THR A 95 23.32 -9.32 -2.49
N MET A 96 22.99 -8.06 -2.79
CA MET A 96 21.68 -7.60 -3.27
C MET A 96 21.26 -8.23 -4.62
N ALA A 97 21.04 -9.54 -4.67
CA ALA A 97 20.67 -10.29 -5.86
C ALA A 97 19.16 -10.54 -5.97
N ASN A 98 18.39 -10.15 -4.95
CA ASN A 98 16.93 -10.35 -4.87
C ASN A 98 16.14 -9.05 -4.98
N VAL A 99 16.74 -7.95 -5.45
CA VAL A 99 15.97 -6.77 -5.84
C VAL A 99 15.51 -7.02 -7.28
N PRO A 100 14.20 -7.15 -7.54
CA PRO A 100 13.71 -7.29 -8.90
C PRO A 100 14.24 -6.14 -9.75
N SER A 101 14.66 -6.44 -10.99
CA SER A 101 14.96 -5.38 -11.94
C SER A 101 13.73 -4.47 -12.11
N GLU A 102 13.96 -3.20 -12.48
CA GLU A 102 12.87 -2.25 -12.70
C GLU A 102 11.84 -2.79 -13.72
N GLU A 103 12.30 -3.52 -14.73
CA GLU A 103 11.47 -4.20 -15.72
C GLU A 103 10.61 -5.31 -15.10
N GLN A 104 11.21 -6.21 -14.32
CA GLN A 104 10.46 -7.27 -13.60
C GLN A 104 9.42 -6.70 -12.63
N LEU A 105 9.74 -5.58 -11.98
CA LEU A 105 8.80 -4.91 -11.09
C LEU A 105 7.62 -4.30 -11.86
N LYS A 106 7.89 -3.64 -13.00
CA LYS A 106 6.85 -3.10 -13.89
C LYS A 106 5.93 -4.19 -14.41
N ASP A 107 6.49 -5.32 -14.82
CA ASP A 107 5.72 -6.47 -15.29
C ASP A 107 4.83 -7.03 -14.19
N THR A 108 5.38 -7.24 -12.99
CA THR A 108 4.62 -7.74 -11.83
C THR A 108 3.46 -6.80 -11.49
N ILE A 109 3.69 -5.48 -11.48
CA ILE A 109 2.66 -4.48 -11.20
C ILE A 109 1.59 -4.47 -12.31
N SER A 110 1.99 -4.59 -13.58
CA SER A 110 1.07 -4.66 -14.72
C SER A 110 0.15 -5.89 -14.66
N GLU A 111 0.71 -7.05 -14.30
CA GLU A 111 -0.04 -8.28 -14.10
C GLU A 111 -1.01 -8.19 -12.93
N GLN A 112 -0.57 -7.65 -11.79
CA GLN A 112 -1.43 -7.41 -10.63
C GLN A 112 -2.61 -6.51 -10.97
N ARG A 113 -2.38 -5.42 -11.70
CA ARG A 113 -3.43 -4.50 -12.16
C ARG A 113 -4.43 -5.19 -13.10
N THR A 114 -3.91 -5.95 -14.06
CA THR A 114 -4.75 -6.73 -14.99
C THR A 114 -5.66 -7.69 -14.22
N ASN A 115 -5.12 -8.38 -13.22
CA ASN A 115 -5.86 -9.32 -12.38
C ASN A 115 -6.95 -8.64 -11.54
N VAL A 116 -6.62 -7.55 -10.84
CA VAL A 116 -7.59 -6.80 -10.03
C VAL A 116 -8.72 -6.25 -10.90
N ARG A 117 -8.39 -5.71 -12.07
CA ARG A 117 -9.40 -5.19 -13.00
C ARG A 117 -10.32 -6.28 -13.52
N ALA A 118 -9.78 -7.44 -13.92
CA ALA A 118 -10.58 -8.57 -14.38
C ALA A 118 -11.52 -9.09 -13.29
N GLN A 119 -11.04 -9.18 -12.04
CA GLN A 119 -11.87 -9.57 -10.90
C GLN A 119 -12.98 -8.55 -10.63
N ARG A 120 -12.70 -7.25 -10.73
CA ARG A 120 -13.71 -6.20 -10.57
C ARG A 120 -14.80 -6.26 -11.65
N MET A 121 -14.41 -6.48 -12.91
CA MET A 121 -15.35 -6.66 -14.03
C MET A 121 -16.24 -7.89 -13.82
N LEU A 122 -15.68 -8.97 -13.28
CA LEU A 122 -16.44 -10.16 -12.91
C LEU A 122 -17.45 -9.84 -11.80
N SER A 123 -17.03 -9.20 -10.72
CA SER A 123 -17.90 -8.89 -9.57
C SER A 123 -19.03 -7.93 -9.93
N GLY A 124 -18.75 -6.87 -10.69
CA GLY A 124 -19.75 -5.85 -11.00
C GLY A 124 -20.83 -6.31 -11.98
N ALA A 125 -20.49 -7.22 -12.91
CA ALA A 125 -21.45 -7.70 -13.90
C ALA A 125 -22.37 -8.82 -13.37
N LEU A 126 -22.09 -9.42 -12.20
CA LEU A 126 -22.66 -10.73 -11.84
C LEU A 126 -23.09 -10.85 -10.37
N GLU A 127 -23.38 -9.74 -9.70
CA GLU A 127 -23.76 -9.78 -8.28
C GLU A 127 -24.95 -10.73 -8.00
N ASP A 128 -25.77 -11.01 -9.04
CA ASP A 128 -26.99 -11.84 -8.96
C ASP A 128 -26.93 -13.21 -9.70
N ILE A 129 -25.80 -13.61 -10.31
CA ILE A 129 -25.73 -14.85 -11.13
C ILE A 129 -24.85 -15.92 -10.50
N ASP A 130 -25.43 -17.10 -10.30
CA ASP A 130 -24.72 -18.28 -9.78
C ASP A 130 -23.93 -18.97 -10.92
N LEU A 131 -22.61 -18.87 -10.85
CA LEU A 131 -21.67 -19.47 -11.81
C LEU A 131 -21.02 -20.74 -11.24
N SER A 132 -20.81 -21.75 -12.09
CA SER A 132 -19.93 -22.86 -11.71
C SER A 132 -18.46 -22.39 -11.61
N PRO A 133 -17.60 -23.10 -10.84
CA PRO A 133 -16.18 -22.77 -10.75
C PRO A 133 -15.47 -22.77 -12.13
N GLU A 134 -15.87 -23.67 -13.02
CA GLU A 134 -15.34 -23.76 -14.39
C GLU A 134 -15.77 -22.56 -15.23
N GLN A 135 -17.06 -22.20 -15.21
CA GLN A 135 -17.57 -21.03 -15.94
C GLN A 135 -16.90 -19.74 -15.45
N ARG A 136 -16.71 -19.59 -14.14
CA ARG A 136 -16.03 -18.44 -13.55
C ARG A 136 -14.58 -18.34 -14.00
N SER A 137 -13.87 -19.47 -14.10
CA SER A 137 -12.50 -19.54 -14.61
C SER A 137 -12.41 -19.04 -16.06
N ASP A 138 -13.26 -19.56 -16.93
CA ASP A 138 -13.26 -19.25 -18.36
C ASP A 138 -13.59 -17.77 -18.63
N VAL A 139 -14.58 -17.23 -17.91
CA VAL A 139 -14.91 -15.81 -17.96
C VAL A 139 -13.74 -14.96 -17.48
N LEU A 140 -13.11 -15.33 -16.36
CA LEU A 140 -11.98 -14.59 -15.80
C LEU A 140 -10.79 -14.57 -16.78
N GLU A 141 -10.55 -15.63 -17.52
CA GLU A 141 -9.52 -15.66 -18.55
C GLU A 141 -9.81 -14.64 -19.67
N ARG A 142 -11.04 -14.63 -20.20
CA ARG A 142 -11.46 -13.65 -21.22
C ARG A 142 -11.40 -12.21 -20.73
N LEU A 143 -11.85 -11.98 -19.48
CA LEU A 143 -11.77 -10.66 -18.84
C LEU A 143 -10.33 -10.20 -18.61
N ARG A 144 -9.39 -11.11 -18.30
CA ARG A 144 -7.95 -10.77 -18.22
C ARG A 144 -7.40 -10.32 -19.56
N VAL A 145 -7.78 -10.98 -20.67
CA VAL A 145 -7.36 -10.56 -22.02
C VAL A 145 -7.86 -9.15 -22.34
N LYS A 146 -9.13 -8.87 -22.06
CA LYS A 146 -9.69 -7.52 -22.20
C LYS A 146 -8.96 -6.51 -21.31
N ALA A 147 -8.82 -6.81 -20.02
CA ALA A 147 -8.18 -5.92 -19.05
C ALA A 147 -6.72 -5.63 -19.41
N LYS A 148 -5.99 -6.62 -19.96
CA LYS A 148 -4.62 -6.44 -20.45
C LYS A 148 -4.57 -5.47 -21.63
N ALA A 149 -5.48 -5.62 -22.59
CA ALA A 149 -5.59 -4.69 -23.71
C ALA A 149 -5.92 -3.27 -23.23
N ASP A 150 -6.82 -3.14 -22.25
CA ASP A 150 -7.15 -1.83 -21.67
C ASP A 150 -5.95 -1.20 -20.94
N VAL A 151 -5.24 -1.95 -20.09
CA VAL A 151 -4.05 -1.48 -19.36
C VAL A 151 -2.94 -1.01 -20.30
N GLN A 152 -2.76 -1.68 -21.45
CA GLN A 152 -1.76 -1.30 -22.45
C GLN A 152 -2.10 0.00 -23.20
N THR A 153 -3.39 0.35 -23.29
CA THR A 153 -3.82 1.59 -23.97
C THR A 153 -3.78 2.84 -23.09
N ILE A 154 -3.58 2.68 -21.77
CA ILE A 154 -3.63 3.79 -20.82
C ILE A 154 -2.24 4.41 -20.67
N PRO A 155 -2.06 5.73 -20.93
CA PRO A 155 -0.78 6.40 -20.67
C PRO A 155 -0.43 6.37 -19.18
N ALA A 156 0.85 6.13 -18.86
CA ALA A 156 1.34 5.91 -17.50
C ALA A 156 0.97 7.02 -16.48
N ALA A 157 0.72 8.24 -16.94
CA ALA A 157 0.29 9.37 -16.11
C ALA A 157 -1.14 9.23 -15.57
N ALA A 158 -2.04 8.59 -16.32
CA ALA A 158 -3.42 8.33 -15.87
C ALA A 158 -3.48 7.19 -14.85
N THR A 159 -2.44 6.36 -14.76
CA THR A 159 -2.39 5.17 -13.90
C THR A 159 -2.29 5.48 -12.40
N LEU A 160 -1.94 6.72 -12.02
CA LEU A 160 -1.80 7.13 -10.62
C LEU A 160 -3.12 7.59 -9.97
N LEU A 161 -4.20 7.74 -10.73
CA LEU A 161 -5.46 8.31 -10.25
C LEU A 161 -6.49 7.27 -9.74
N LEU A 162 -6.21 5.98 -9.78
CA LEU A 162 -7.29 5.04 -10.12
C LEU A 162 -7.52 3.86 -9.20
N ASP A 163 -6.97 3.84 -7.99
CA ASP A 163 -7.34 2.78 -7.04
C ASP A 163 -8.47 3.20 -6.10
N LYS A 164 -8.64 4.48 -5.76
CA LYS A 164 -9.72 4.95 -4.84
C LYS A 164 -10.19 6.41 -4.98
N SER A 165 -9.84 7.19 -6.02
CA SER A 165 -10.31 8.59 -6.06
C SER A 165 -11.70 8.69 -6.70
N MET A 166 -12.72 8.75 -5.85
CA MET A 166 -13.99 9.40 -6.18
C MET A 166 -13.68 10.88 -6.38
N LEU A 167 -13.84 11.40 -7.59
CA LEU A 167 -13.75 12.85 -7.81
C LEU A 167 -15.04 13.50 -7.27
N PRO A 168 -14.95 14.46 -6.34
CA PRO A 168 -16.12 15.15 -5.84
C PRO A 168 -16.54 16.19 -6.87
N THR A 169 -17.43 15.82 -7.78
CA THR A 169 -18.25 16.78 -8.51
C THR A 169 -19.61 16.84 -7.85
N ASN A 170 -19.98 18.04 -7.41
CA ASN A 170 -21.20 18.40 -6.68
C ASN A 170 -22.40 17.46 -7.00
N ASN A 171 -22.61 16.47 -6.12
CA ASN A 171 -23.69 15.48 -6.11
C ASN A 171 -23.80 14.42 -7.24
N LYS A 172 -22.75 14.13 -8.02
CA LYS A 172 -22.72 12.93 -8.88
C LYS A 172 -21.34 12.28 -8.90
N GLU A 173 -21.29 11.01 -8.47
CA GLU A 173 -20.09 10.19 -8.35
C GLU A 173 -19.66 9.68 -9.74
N LEU A 174 -18.42 9.97 -10.15
CA LEU A 174 -17.82 9.41 -11.36
C LEU A 174 -16.85 8.29 -10.98
N SER A 175 -17.13 7.08 -11.46
CA SER A 175 -16.20 5.96 -11.30
C SER A 175 -14.92 6.24 -12.09
N VAL A 176 -13.81 5.75 -11.55
CA VAL A 176 -12.48 5.70 -12.17
C VAL A 176 -12.52 5.19 -13.63
N ASP A 177 -13.35 4.19 -13.90
CA ASP A 177 -13.56 3.68 -15.26
C ASP A 177 -14.24 4.73 -16.17
N GLY A 178 -15.15 5.55 -15.64
CA GLY A 178 -15.72 6.71 -16.35
C GLY A 178 -14.67 7.76 -16.72
N VAL A 179 -13.71 8.05 -15.84
CA VAL A 179 -12.61 9.01 -16.10
C VAL A 179 -11.57 8.44 -17.07
N LEU A 180 -11.29 7.14 -16.97
CA LEU A 180 -10.42 6.41 -17.89
C LEU A 180 -10.98 6.36 -19.31
N LEU A 181 -12.29 6.16 -19.42
CA LEU A 181 -12.98 6.08 -20.70
C LEU A 181 -12.97 7.43 -21.42
N LEU A 182 -13.08 8.52 -20.65
CA LEU A 182 -12.88 9.89 -21.15
C LEU A 182 -11.46 10.12 -21.69
N ALA A 183 -10.43 9.63 -20.99
CA ALA A 183 -9.04 9.72 -21.47
C ALA A 183 -8.79 8.85 -22.72
N LYS A 184 -9.46 7.69 -22.83
CA LYS A 184 -9.37 6.77 -23.97
C LYS A 184 -10.01 7.33 -25.24
N MET A 185 -11.00 8.20 -25.12
CA MET A 185 -11.70 8.81 -26.26
C MET A 185 -10.95 9.94 -26.95
N GLY A 186 -9.86 10.46 -26.37
CA GLY A 186 -9.07 11.54 -26.99
C GLY A 186 -9.86 12.83 -27.27
N GLU A 187 -11.04 12.96 -26.68
CA GLU A 187 -11.94 14.09 -26.84
C GLU A 187 -11.79 15.01 -25.62
N GLU A 188 -11.43 16.26 -25.85
CA GLU A 188 -11.47 17.28 -24.81
C GLU A 188 -12.90 17.37 -24.29
N ILE A 189 -13.09 17.05 -23.01
CA ILE A 189 -14.37 17.27 -22.35
C ILE A 189 -14.56 18.77 -22.32
N ASP A 190 -15.53 19.27 -23.09
CA ASP A 190 -15.92 20.65 -23.01
C ASP A 190 -16.53 20.90 -21.62
N THR A 191 -15.73 21.46 -20.72
CA THR A 191 -16.14 21.77 -19.34
C THR A 191 -17.22 22.85 -19.28
N SER A 192 -17.54 23.48 -20.42
CA SER A 192 -18.60 24.49 -20.50
C SER A 192 -20.00 23.90 -20.59
N ASP A 193 -20.16 22.63 -20.99
CA ASP A 193 -21.44 21.91 -20.99
C ASP A 193 -21.36 20.60 -20.18
N PRO A 194 -21.64 20.66 -18.86
CA PRO A 194 -21.62 19.47 -18.01
C PRO A 194 -22.69 18.43 -18.39
N GLY A 195 -23.77 18.82 -19.07
CA GLY A 195 -24.84 17.92 -19.50
C GLY A 195 -24.40 17.03 -20.67
N ALA A 196 -23.81 17.62 -21.70
CA ALA A 196 -23.26 16.89 -22.84
C ALA A 196 -22.07 16.00 -22.44
N ALA A 197 -21.20 16.49 -21.56
CA ALA A 197 -20.10 15.71 -21.00
C ALA A 197 -20.60 14.45 -20.26
N HIS A 198 -21.62 14.61 -19.41
CA HIS A 198 -22.22 13.49 -18.68
C HIS A 198 -22.87 12.46 -19.61
N GLN A 199 -23.58 12.91 -20.64
CA GLN A 199 -24.20 12.01 -21.62
C GLN A 199 -23.15 11.18 -22.38
N LYS A 200 -22.03 11.80 -22.77
CA LYS A 200 -20.91 11.09 -23.42
C LYS A 200 -20.30 10.03 -22.50
N VAL A 201 -20.15 10.31 -21.20
CA VAL A 201 -19.69 9.31 -20.22
C VAL A 201 -20.65 8.12 -20.17
N LEU A 202 -21.95 8.38 -20.12
CA LEU A 202 -22.96 7.31 -20.06
C LEU A 202 -22.95 6.45 -21.32
N ASP A 203 -22.81 7.05 -22.50
CA ASP A 203 -22.75 6.32 -23.77
C ASP A 203 -21.46 5.49 -23.88
N GLY A 204 -20.35 6.01 -23.37
CA GLY A 204 -19.11 5.27 -23.23
C GLY A 204 -19.21 4.08 -22.28
N GLN A 205 -19.79 4.29 -21.09
CA GLN A 205 -20.05 3.21 -20.12
C GLN A 205 -20.96 2.11 -20.70
N ARG A 206 -21.96 2.48 -21.51
CA ARG A 206 -22.82 1.51 -22.22
C ARG A 206 -22.01 0.63 -23.17
N MET A 207 -21.13 1.24 -23.98
CA MET A 207 -20.28 0.49 -24.91
C MET A 207 -19.27 -0.42 -24.20
N GLU A 208 -18.72 0.04 -23.07
CA GLU A 208 -17.82 -0.80 -22.26
C GLU A 208 -18.56 -1.99 -21.66
N LEU A 209 -19.77 -1.77 -21.12
CA LEU A 209 -20.61 -2.86 -20.62
C LEU A 209 -20.90 -3.87 -21.72
N GLU A 210 -21.33 -3.44 -22.90
CA GLU A 210 -21.56 -4.33 -24.05
C GLU A 210 -20.34 -5.19 -24.39
N THR A 211 -19.13 -4.60 -24.33
CA THR A 211 -17.87 -5.33 -24.56
C THR A 211 -17.58 -6.34 -23.45
N ILE A 212 -17.89 -6.00 -22.20
CA ILE A 212 -17.81 -6.93 -21.08
C ILE A 212 -18.80 -8.09 -21.29
N LEU A 213 -20.02 -7.82 -21.79
CA LEU A 213 -21.03 -8.85 -22.02
C LEU A 213 -20.56 -9.90 -23.04
N GLN A 214 -19.86 -9.46 -24.09
CA GLN A 214 -19.29 -10.36 -25.09
C GLN A 214 -18.31 -11.38 -24.50
N CYS A 215 -17.68 -11.08 -23.34
CA CYS A 215 -16.81 -12.04 -22.67
C CYS A 215 -17.59 -13.24 -22.09
N TYR A 216 -18.88 -13.07 -21.81
CA TYR A 216 -19.77 -14.11 -21.26
C TYR A 216 -20.45 -14.96 -22.33
N ASP A 217 -20.45 -14.50 -23.58
CA ASP A 217 -21.11 -15.19 -24.69
C ASP A 217 -20.57 -16.62 -24.87
N GLY A 218 -21.48 -17.59 -24.89
CA GLY A 218 -21.18 -19.01 -25.04
C GLY A 218 -20.67 -19.71 -23.77
N ILE A 219 -20.46 -19.00 -22.65
CA ILE A 219 -20.13 -19.62 -21.35
C ILE A 219 -21.38 -19.77 -20.48
N LEU A 220 -22.26 -18.77 -20.52
CA LEU A 220 -23.52 -18.78 -19.77
C LEU A 220 -24.56 -19.68 -20.43
N THR A 221 -25.33 -20.38 -19.61
CA THR A 221 -26.49 -21.14 -20.08
C THR A 221 -27.60 -20.17 -20.55
N PRO A 222 -28.52 -20.58 -21.44
CA PRO A 222 -29.64 -19.74 -21.86
C PRO A 222 -30.50 -19.23 -20.70
N ALA A 223 -30.63 -20.02 -19.62
CA ALA A 223 -31.33 -19.62 -18.41
C ALA A 223 -30.60 -18.50 -17.64
N GLN A 224 -29.28 -18.65 -17.43
CA GLN A 224 -28.44 -17.62 -16.80
C GLN A 224 -28.39 -16.34 -17.65
N MET A 225 -28.32 -16.46 -18.97
CA MET A 225 -28.40 -15.31 -19.88
C MET A 225 -29.74 -14.57 -19.77
N GLY A 226 -30.85 -15.31 -19.63
CA GLY A 226 -32.16 -14.70 -19.42
C GLY A 226 -32.27 -13.94 -18.11
N GLN A 227 -31.75 -14.51 -17.01
CA GLN A 227 -31.67 -13.83 -15.71
C GLN A 227 -30.81 -12.56 -15.78
N TYR A 228 -29.68 -12.66 -16.48
CA TYR A 228 -28.78 -11.53 -16.68
C TYR A 228 -29.43 -10.38 -17.45
N GLN A 229 -30.05 -10.70 -18.58
CA GLN A 229 -30.75 -9.71 -19.40
C GLN A 229 -31.91 -9.06 -18.64
N ALA A 230 -32.61 -9.82 -17.79
CA ALA A 230 -33.66 -9.28 -16.93
C ALA A 230 -33.10 -8.28 -15.90
N ALA A 231 -31.99 -8.62 -15.23
CA ALA A 231 -31.31 -7.72 -14.29
C ALA A 231 -30.80 -6.45 -14.98
N LEU A 232 -30.24 -6.57 -16.19
CA LEU A 232 -29.83 -5.40 -16.98
C LEU A 232 -31.00 -4.50 -17.39
N ILE A 233 -32.15 -5.08 -17.77
CA ILE A 233 -33.35 -4.31 -18.09
C ILE A 233 -33.85 -3.57 -16.85
N GLU A 234 -33.82 -4.20 -15.67
CA GLU A 234 -34.18 -3.56 -14.41
C GLU A 234 -33.26 -2.38 -14.10
N GLN A 235 -31.94 -2.58 -14.22
CA GLN A 235 -30.94 -1.53 -14.02
C GLN A 235 -31.14 -0.38 -15.02
N ARG A 236 -31.39 -0.68 -16.30
CA ARG A 236 -31.68 0.32 -17.34
C ARG A 236 -32.95 1.10 -17.02
N ASN A 237 -34.02 0.42 -16.63
CA ASN A 237 -35.27 1.06 -16.23
C ASN A 237 -35.08 1.97 -15.01
N LEU A 238 -34.22 1.59 -14.07
CA LEU A 238 -33.86 2.42 -12.92
C LEU A 238 -33.07 3.66 -13.34
N MET A 239 -32.12 3.51 -14.27
CA MET A 239 -31.37 4.62 -14.87
C MET A 239 -32.29 5.59 -15.63
N ASP A 240 -33.25 5.08 -16.40
CA ASP A 240 -34.18 5.93 -17.17
C ASP A 240 -35.18 6.69 -16.27
N ARG A 241 -35.44 6.18 -15.06
CA ARG A 241 -36.27 6.86 -14.03
C ARG A 241 -35.50 7.93 -13.28
N MET A 242 -34.17 7.97 -13.37
CA MET A 242 -33.40 9.04 -12.75
C MET A 242 -33.59 10.35 -13.54
N PRO A 243 -33.76 11.50 -12.85
CA PRO A 243 -33.86 12.78 -13.52
C PRO A 243 -32.61 13.01 -14.38
N ARG A 244 -32.79 13.09 -15.70
CA ARG A 244 -31.73 13.55 -16.59
C ARG A 244 -31.44 15.00 -16.20
N PRO A 245 -30.17 15.41 -16.03
CA PRO A 245 -29.85 16.81 -15.85
C PRO A 245 -30.26 17.52 -17.14
N THR A 246 -31.45 18.11 -17.15
CA THR A 246 -31.89 19.05 -18.18
C THR A 246 -30.98 20.25 -18.08
N GLY A 247 -30.42 20.70 -19.19
CA GLY A 247 -29.38 21.73 -19.30
C GLY A 247 -29.77 23.15 -18.86
N ASP A 248 -30.76 23.29 -17.98
CA ASP A 248 -31.12 24.56 -17.36
C ASP A 248 -30.56 24.58 -15.93
N PHE A 249 -29.24 24.68 -15.82
CA PHE A 249 -28.62 25.18 -14.60
C PHE A 249 -28.69 26.70 -14.67
N GLU A 250 -29.72 27.31 -14.09
CA GLU A 250 -29.58 28.69 -13.65
C GLU A 250 -28.50 28.68 -12.56
N ASP A 251 -27.36 29.32 -12.86
CA ASP A 251 -26.30 29.57 -11.89
C ASP A 251 -26.94 30.12 -10.60
N PRO A 252 -26.80 29.46 -9.43
CA PRO A 252 -27.05 30.17 -8.20
C PRO A 252 -26.02 31.30 -8.17
N GLU A 253 -26.50 32.54 -8.19
CA GLU A 253 -25.71 33.76 -8.08
C GLU A 253 -24.47 33.50 -7.22
N GLY A 254 -23.31 33.76 -7.82
CA GLY A 254 -22.01 33.35 -7.29
C GLY A 254 -21.78 33.76 -5.83
N PRO A 255 -20.76 33.17 -5.18
CA PRO A 255 -20.47 33.46 -3.78
C PRO A 255 -20.35 34.98 -3.58
N PRO A 256 -20.93 35.54 -2.50
CA PRO A 256 -20.91 36.98 -2.26
C PRO A 256 -19.46 37.48 -2.32
N PRO A 257 -19.21 38.66 -2.93
CA PRO A 257 -17.86 39.12 -3.16
C PRO A 257 -17.10 39.19 -1.84
N SER A 258 -16.00 38.44 -1.76
CA SER A 258 -15.07 38.51 -0.65
C SER A 258 -14.53 39.95 -0.54
N PRO A 259 -14.42 40.53 0.66
CA PRO A 259 -13.96 41.90 0.83
C PRO A 259 -12.54 42.04 0.28
N GLN A 260 -12.35 42.97 -0.65
CA GLN A 260 -11.05 43.26 -1.24
C GLN A 260 -10.05 43.68 -0.13
N PRO A 261 -8.81 43.19 -0.15
CA PRO A 261 -7.78 43.70 0.74
C PRO A 261 -7.48 45.15 0.38
N LYS A 262 -7.69 46.08 1.31
CA LYS A 262 -7.20 47.45 1.17
C LYS A 262 -5.68 47.41 1.03
N GLY A 263 -5.18 47.84 -0.14
CA GLY A 263 -3.76 48.13 -0.34
C GLY A 263 -3.26 49.21 0.63
N PRO A 264 -1.94 49.32 0.83
CA PRO A 264 -1.35 50.12 1.91
C PRO A 264 -1.73 51.59 1.80
N GLU A 265 -2.23 52.15 2.91
CA GLU A 265 -2.42 53.59 3.08
C GLU A 265 -1.11 54.32 2.81
N VAL A 266 -1.14 55.20 1.81
CA VAL A 266 -0.12 56.21 1.59
C VAL A 266 -0.18 57.18 2.76
N ILE A 267 0.77 57.08 3.68
CA ILE A 267 0.99 58.08 4.72
C ILE A 267 1.45 59.36 4.02
N GLN A 268 0.56 60.35 3.92
CA GLN A 268 0.94 61.71 3.57
C GLN A 268 1.54 62.35 4.83
N ASN A 269 2.81 62.75 4.74
CA ASN A 269 3.51 63.46 5.79
C ASN A 269 2.87 64.86 5.96
N GLU A 270 2.07 65.05 7.00
CA GLU A 270 1.72 66.37 7.49
C GLU A 270 2.82 66.92 8.41
N GLU A 271 3.19 68.15 8.09
CA GLU A 271 4.23 69.02 8.63
C GLU A 271 4.30 69.07 10.18
N TYR A 272 5.51 68.91 10.71
CA TYR A 272 5.83 69.12 12.12
C TYR A 272 5.82 70.62 12.45
N ASN A 273 4.93 71.05 13.34
CA ASN A 273 4.91 72.42 13.86
C ASN A 273 5.25 72.40 15.37
N PRO A 274 6.40 72.92 15.82
CA PRO A 274 6.78 72.90 17.22
C PRO A 274 5.97 73.92 18.06
N PRO A 275 5.77 73.67 19.36
CA PRO A 275 4.93 74.49 20.23
C PRO A 275 5.59 75.82 20.62
N PRO A 276 4.80 76.88 20.92
CA PRO A 276 5.35 78.15 21.38
C PRO A 276 5.77 78.05 22.85
N GLU A 277 6.94 78.64 23.14
CA GLU A 277 7.45 78.89 24.49
C GLU A 277 6.63 79.98 25.17
N GLU A 278 6.09 79.69 26.37
CA GLU A 278 6.03 80.57 27.56
C GLU A 278 5.48 79.82 28.78
#